data_AF-A0A0B1SKI6-F1
#
_entry.id   AF-A0A0B1SKI6-F1
#
_cell.length_a   1.000
_cell.length_b   1.000
_cell.length_c   1.000
_cell.angle_alpha   90.00
_cell.angle_beta   90.00
_cell.angle_gamma   90.00
#
_symmetry.space_group_name_H-M   'P 1'
#
loop_
_entity.id
_entity.type
_entity.pdbx_description
1 polymer ?
#
loop_
_entity_poly.entity_id
_entity_poly.type
_entity_poly.pdbx_seq_one_letter_code
_entity_poly.pdbx_strand_id
1 'polypeptide(L)'
;MVSTTRYYFNLVTRQCTSFQYNGCSGNHNNFASKEQCQGFCSSAGCEAGEIVLKEPGSSRPLRCDNEIRNSCPATSQCRFNSVLAVSVCCGFITNSM
;
A
#
# COMPACT_ATOMS: atom_id res chain seq x y z
N MET A 1 8.27 18.46 -25.22
CA MET A 1 7.30 17.45 -24.75
C MET A 1 8.00 16.62 -23.67
N VAL A 2 7.60 16.79 -22.41
CA VAL A 2 8.19 16.01 -21.30
C VAL A 2 7.28 14.84 -21.04
N SER A 3 7.81 13.64 -21.30
CA SER A 3 7.13 12.38 -21.08
C SER A 3 7.72 11.77 -19.81
N THR A 4 6.92 11.69 -18.73
CA THR A 4 7.37 11.17 -17.44
C THR A 4 6.68 9.84 -17.17
N THR A 5 7.45 8.84 -16.74
CA THR A 5 6.89 7.58 -16.23
C THR A 5 6.16 7.85 -14.92
N ARG A 6 4.87 7.53 -14.89
CA ARG A 6 4.01 7.60 -13.70
C ARG A 6 3.44 6.23 -13.42
N TYR A 7 2.89 6.04 -12.23
CA TYR A 7 2.25 4.81 -11.81
C TYR A 7 0.79 5.06 -11.50
N TYR A 8 -0.08 4.16 -11.91
CA TYR A 8 -1.49 4.16 -11.53
C TYR A 8 -1.84 2.80 -10.94
N PHE A 9 -2.79 2.79 -10.01
CA PHE A 9 -3.34 1.57 -9.46
C PHE A 9 -4.41 1.01 -10.39
N ASN A 10 -4.19 -0.20 -10.88
CA ASN A 10 -5.16 -0.95 -11.66
C ASN A 10 -6.02 -1.78 -10.69
N LEU A 11 -7.30 -1.44 -10.56
CA LEU A 11 -8.25 -2.12 -9.67
C LEU A 11 -8.54 -3.58 -10.09
N VAL A 12 -8.40 -3.90 -11.38
CA VAL A 12 -8.64 -5.25 -11.92
C VAL A 12 -7.49 -6.18 -11.53
N THR A 13 -6.25 -5.75 -11.76
CA THR A 13 -5.06 -6.55 -11.41
C THR A 13 -4.61 -6.36 -9.98
N ARG A 14 -5.18 -5.38 -9.27
CA ARG A 14 -4.80 -4.90 -7.93
C ARG A 14 -3.32 -4.54 -7.81
N GLN A 15 -2.76 -3.99 -8.89
CA GLN A 15 -1.34 -3.69 -9.00
C GLN A 15 -1.08 -2.29 -9.53
N CYS A 16 0.00 -1.69 -9.03
CA CYS A 16 0.53 -0.43 -9.53
C CYS A 16 1.29 -0.67 -10.85
N THR A 17 0.73 -0.16 -11.93
CA THR A 17 1.24 -0.32 -13.29
C THR A 17 1.83 1.01 -13.75
N SER A 18 2.96 0.97 -14.45
CA SER A 18 3.55 2.17 -15.03
C SER A 18 2.81 2.58 -16.30
N PHE A 19 2.73 3.89 -16.53
CA PHE A 19 2.21 4.48 -17.76
C PHE A 19 2.99 5.73 -18.10
N GLN A 20 2.92 6.14 -19.36
CA GLN A 20 3.59 7.31 -19.85
C GLN A 20 2.66 8.53 -19.72
N TYR A 21 3.08 9.54 -18.95
CA TYR A 21 2.28 10.73 -18.68
C TYR A 21 2.88 11.94 -19.39
N ASN A 22 2.06 12.61 -20.22
CA ASN A 22 2.48 13.72 -21.08
C ASN A 22 2.39 15.10 -20.41
N GLY A 23 2.21 15.16 -19.09
CA GLY A 23 2.37 16.40 -18.31
C GLY A 23 1.10 17.22 -18.06
N CYS A 24 -0.07 16.84 -18.60
CA CYS A 24 -1.32 17.57 -18.40
C CYS A 24 -2.51 16.60 -18.17
N SER A 25 -3.45 16.98 -17.30
CA SER A 25 -4.70 16.26 -16.98
C SER A 25 -4.55 14.89 -16.28
N GLY A 26 -3.82 14.84 -15.16
CA GLY A 26 -3.78 13.67 -14.27
C GLY A 26 -4.95 13.64 -13.28
N ASN A 27 -5.46 12.45 -12.96
CA ASN A 27 -6.36 12.22 -11.83
C ASN A 27 -5.54 11.88 -10.55
N HIS A 28 -6.21 11.72 -9.41
CA HIS A 28 -5.56 11.32 -8.15
C HIS A 28 -4.89 9.93 -8.20
N ASN A 29 -5.18 9.10 -9.23
CA ASN A 29 -4.54 7.81 -9.45
C ASN A 29 -3.27 7.95 -10.32
N ASN A 30 -2.41 8.91 -9.95
CA ASN A 30 -1.17 9.22 -10.65
C ASN A 30 -0.05 9.47 -9.64
N PHE A 31 0.82 8.47 -9.50
CA PHE A 31 1.91 8.45 -8.53
C PHE A 31 3.26 8.57 -9.24
N ALA A 32 4.23 9.22 -8.58
CA ALA A 32 5.58 9.37 -9.14
C ALA A 32 6.39 8.07 -9.08
N SER A 33 6.06 7.18 -8.14
CA SER A 33 6.75 5.90 -7.96
C SER A 33 5.78 4.76 -7.68
N LYS A 34 6.24 3.52 -7.92
CA LYS A 34 5.46 2.31 -7.63
C LYS A 34 5.18 2.19 -6.13
N GLU A 35 6.14 2.59 -5.30
CA GLU A 35 6.09 2.53 -3.84
C GLU A 35 5.04 3.48 -3.28
N GLN A 36 4.92 4.70 -3.84
CA GLN A 36 3.86 5.63 -3.47
C GLN A 36 2.47 5.07 -3.79
N CYS A 37 2.31 4.52 -4.99
CA CYS A 37 1.06 3.87 -5.38
C CYS A 37 0.72 2.69 -4.47
N GLN A 38 1.68 1.80 -4.21
CA GLN A 38 1.47 0.62 -3.35
C GLN A 38 1.18 1.03 -1.91
N GLY A 39 1.88 2.03 -1.38
CA GLY A 39 1.66 2.55 -0.04
C GLY A 39 0.24 3.10 0.15
N PHE A 40 -0.21 3.94 -0.79
CA PHE A 40 -1.56 4.51 -0.77
C PHE A 40 -2.66 3.43 -0.79
N CYS A 41 -2.53 2.45 -1.68
CA CYS A 41 -3.52 1.37 -1.78
C CYS A 41 -3.47 0.43 -0.56
N SER A 42 -2.28 0.19 -0.01
CA SER A 42 -2.14 -0.68 1.16
C SER A 42 -2.77 -0.05 2.40
N SER A 43 -2.71 1.28 2.55
CA SER A 43 -3.30 1.99 3.70
C SER A 43 -4.81 2.10 3.66
N ALA A 44 -5.45 1.84 2.52
CA ALA A 44 -6.90 1.86 2.40
C ALA A 44 -7.60 0.79 3.26
N GLY A 45 -6.88 -0.22 3.73
CA GLY A 45 -7.39 -1.24 4.65
C GLY A 45 -7.26 -0.92 6.14
N CYS A 46 -6.59 0.16 6.51
CA CYS A 46 -6.34 0.54 7.89
C CYS A 46 -7.31 1.63 8.37
N GLU A 47 -7.51 1.74 9.68
CA GLU A 47 -8.31 2.82 10.25
C GLU A 47 -7.59 4.17 10.23
N ALA A 48 -8.36 5.25 10.39
CA ALA A 48 -7.80 6.59 10.42
C ALA A 48 -6.79 6.73 11.56
N GLY A 49 -5.53 7.02 11.20
CA GLY A 49 -4.42 7.18 12.14
C GLY A 49 -3.51 5.95 12.25
N GLU A 50 -3.92 4.78 11.75
CA GLU A 50 -3.05 3.61 11.67
C GLU A 50 -2.14 3.68 10.44
N ILE A 51 -0.97 3.05 10.54
CA ILE A 51 -0.05 2.83 9.43
C ILE A 51 -0.03 1.36 9.01
N VAL A 52 0.23 1.11 7.73
CA VAL A 52 0.49 -0.24 7.24
C VAL A 52 1.93 -0.60 7.53
N LEU A 53 2.14 -1.72 8.21
CA LEU A 53 3.46 -2.31 8.38
C LEU A 53 3.96 -2.88 7.06
N LYS A 54 5.27 -2.74 6.81
CA LYS A 54 5.93 -3.21 5.60
C LYS A 54 6.93 -4.32 5.93
N GLU A 55 7.18 -5.20 4.98
CA GLU A 55 8.26 -6.20 5.09
C GLU A 55 9.63 -5.49 5.24
N PRO A 56 10.55 -5.96 6.11
CA PRO A 56 11.85 -5.34 6.31
C PRO A 56 12.66 -5.33 5.00
N GLY A 57 13.09 -4.15 4.56
CA GLY A 57 13.84 -3.97 3.32
C GLY A 57 12.99 -3.92 2.04
N SER A 58 11.65 -3.92 2.16
CA SER A 58 10.74 -3.84 1.03
C SER A 58 9.63 -2.82 1.25
N SER A 59 9.11 -2.25 0.16
CA SER A 59 7.91 -1.39 0.22
C SER A 59 6.61 -2.20 0.19
N ARG A 60 6.68 -3.53 0.23
CA ARG A 60 5.50 -4.41 0.26
C ARG A 60 4.81 -4.39 1.63
N PRO A 61 3.47 -4.36 1.66
CA PRO A 61 2.73 -4.47 2.91
C PRO A 61 2.93 -5.84 3.55
N LEU A 62 3.08 -5.85 4.87
CA LEU A 62 3.14 -7.08 5.66
C LEU A 62 1.76 -7.73 5.64
N ARG A 63 1.66 -8.89 4.99
CA ARG A 63 0.43 -9.66 4.90
C ARG A 63 0.26 -10.53 6.14
N CYS A 64 -0.97 -10.65 6.61
CA CYS A 64 -1.37 -11.54 7.68
C CYS A 64 -2.43 -12.52 7.18
N ASP A 65 -2.54 -13.67 7.84
CA ASP A 65 -3.53 -14.70 7.55
C ASP A 65 -4.23 -15.08 8.86
N ASN A 66 -5.55 -15.34 8.81
CA ASN A 66 -6.34 -15.72 9.97
C ASN A 66 -6.21 -17.22 10.30
N GLU A 67 -5.73 -18.05 9.36
CA GLU A 67 -5.65 -19.51 9.55
C GLU A 67 -4.28 -19.99 10.06
N ILE A 68 -3.24 -19.18 9.85
CA ILE A 68 -1.88 -19.48 10.29
C ILE A 68 -1.54 -18.34 11.24
N ARG A 69 -1.26 -18.64 12.51
CA ARG A 69 -0.91 -17.69 13.60
C ARG A 69 0.33 -16.83 13.27
N ASN A 70 0.29 -16.01 12.22
CA ASN A 70 1.30 -15.03 11.83
C ASN A 70 0.81 -13.67 12.30
N SER A 71 1.09 -13.48 13.58
CA SER A 71 0.97 -12.27 14.36
C SER A 71 1.60 -11.10 13.63
N CYS A 72 0.77 -10.12 13.28
CA CYS A 72 1.26 -8.78 13.12
C CYS A 72 2.07 -8.39 14.38
N PRO A 73 3.27 -7.79 14.26
CA PRO A 73 4.13 -7.51 15.41
C PRO A 73 3.57 -6.38 16.30
N ALA A 74 3.88 -6.41 17.60
CA ALA A 74 3.47 -5.38 18.57
C ALA A 74 1.94 -5.22 18.70
N THR A 75 1.44 -3.98 18.75
CA THR A 75 0.01 -3.62 18.89
C THR A 75 -0.73 -3.55 17.55
N SER A 76 -0.17 -4.14 16.48
CA SER A 76 -0.80 -4.09 15.17
C SER A 76 -1.86 -5.18 14.98
N GLN A 77 -2.93 -4.79 14.30
CA GLN A 77 -4.08 -5.63 14.03
C GLN A 77 -4.08 -6.08 12.56
N CYS A 78 -4.48 -7.32 12.34
CA CYS A 78 -4.69 -7.85 11.01
C CYS A 78 -6.02 -7.31 10.48
N ARG A 79 -5.98 -6.47 9.44
CA ARG A 79 -7.18 -5.87 8.83
C ARG A 79 -7.28 -6.23 7.36
N PHE A 80 -8.50 -6.48 6.90
CA PHE A 80 -8.75 -6.82 5.51
C PHE A 80 -8.74 -5.57 4.64
N ASN A 81 -7.80 -5.52 3.69
CA ASN A 81 -7.76 -4.47 2.68
C ASN A 81 -8.67 -4.86 1.51
N SER A 82 -9.81 -4.19 1.39
CA SER A 82 -10.81 -4.43 0.34
C SER A 82 -10.31 -4.07 -1.06
N VAL A 83 -9.39 -3.11 -1.18
CA VAL A 83 -8.81 -2.64 -2.44
C VAL A 83 -7.85 -3.69 -3.02
N LEU A 84 -7.08 -4.34 -2.17
CA LEU A 84 -6.11 -5.38 -2.53
C LEU A 84 -6.67 -6.81 -2.36
N ALA A 85 -7.84 -6.95 -1.73
CA ALA A 85 -8.45 -8.20 -1.27
C ALA A 85 -7.46 -9.13 -0.55
N VAL A 86 -6.65 -8.55 0.33
CA VAL A 86 -5.70 -9.27 1.18
C VAL A 86 -5.76 -8.68 2.58
N SER A 87 -5.44 -9.48 3.59
CA SER A 87 -5.28 -8.97 4.95
C SER A 87 -3.86 -8.46 5.17
N VAL A 88 -3.75 -7.27 5.75
CA VAL A 88 -2.49 -6.59 6.02
C VAL A 88 -2.41 -6.16 7.48
N CYS A 89 -1.21 -6.03 8.00
CA CYS A 89 -0.97 -5.57 9.36
C CYS A 89 -1.05 -4.04 9.45
N CYS A 90 -2.04 -3.55 10.19
CA CYS A 90 -2.28 -2.13 10.46
C CYS A 90 -1.97 -1.84 11.93
N GLY A 91 -1.20 -0.81 12.23
CA GLY A 91 -0.93 -0.44 13.62
C GLY A 91 -0.18 0.87 13.74
N PHE A 92 0.41 1.11 14.90
CA PHE A 92 1.21 2.30 15.16
C PHE A 92 2.66 1.88 15.33
N ILE A 93 3.61 2.57 14.67
CA ILE A 93 5.02 2.44 15.02
C ILE A 93 5.21 3.13 16.36
N THR A 94 5.11 2.37 17.44
CA THR A 94 5.74 2.76 18.70
C THR A 94 7.23 2.64 18.44
N ASN A 95 7.92 3.76 18.16
CA ASN A 95 9.35 3.80 18.37
C ASN A 95 9.53 3.42 19.85
N SER A 96 9.94 2.19 20.12
CA SER A 96 10.52 1.81 21.40
C SER A 96 11.69 2.77 21.60
N MET A 97 11.49 3.74 22.50
CA MET A 97 12.57 4.59 23.03
C MET A 97 13.64 3.72 23.67
#